data_AF-A0A3L7P536-F1
#
_entry.id   AF-A0A3L7P536-F1
#
_cell.length_a   1.000
_cell.length_b   1.000
_cell.length_c   1.000
_cell.angle_alpha   90.00
_cell.angle_beta   90.00
_cell.angle_gamma   90.00
#
_symmetry.space_group_name_H-M   'P 1'
#
loop_
_entity.id
_entity.type
_entity.pdbx_description
1 polymer ?
#
loop_
_entity_poly.entity_id
_entity_poly.type
_entity_poly.pdbx_seq_one_letter_code
_entity_poly.pdbx_strand_id
1 'polypeptide(L)'
;MPILNAEERLVQLCTQFEVNASEGFVDISSTGEDSILSLSGNSIQNSSTNCFLSLNSEDNAGYIVLSTAVGASDSSIQMVASGLVNASQCAVSPQGILLMYGPPAALGSIQLLDGEMLLGMGNPATGSLIAITPDSITLKVGTTTLTLTAEGIIASSGGTQVAISPDGVTEEMGAVSRMLGAEGHTLTAAEVSMVVGMSGLTAQGPTASLAFDASAQLSGAMVTESGDAMLTQQAAMISSSS
;
A
#
# COMPACT_ATOMS: atom_id res chain seq x y z
N MET A 1 -65.92 19.63 40.54
CA MET A 1 -64.83 19.60 39.55
C MET A 1 -65.13 20.68 38.53
N PRO A 2 -64.27 21.70 38.34
CA PRO A 2 -64.49 22.64 37.26
C PRO A 2 -64.30 21.91 35.93
N ILE A 3 -65.24 22.11 35.01
CA ILE A 3 -65.14 21.64 33.64
C ILE A 3 -64.35 22.71 32.89
N LEU A 4 -63.10 22.41 32.56
CA LEU A 4 -62.23 23.29 31.76
C LEU A 4 -62.77 23.40 30.33
N ASN A 5 -62.63 24.58 29.75
CA ASN A 5 -63.21 24.98 28.47
C ASN A 5 -62.42 24.32 27.33
N ALA A 6 -63.04 24.12 26.16
CA ALA A 6 -62.37 23.52 25.00
C ALA A 6 -61.14 24.30 24.51
N GLU A 7 -61.05 25.60 24.80
CA GLU A 7 -59.86 26.43 24.51
C GLU A 7 -58.67 26.11 25.42
N GLU A 8 -58.89 25.67 26.66
CA GLU A 8 -57.81 25.24 27.56
C GLU A 8 -57.33 23.81 27.25
N ARG A 9 -58.12 23.04 26.49
CA ARG A 9 -57.72 21.72 25.99
C ARG A 9 -56.92 21.79 24.67
N LEU A 10 -56.66 22.99 24.13
CA LEU A 10 -56.11 23.19 22.80
C LEU A 10 -54.67 23.75 22.74
N VAL A 11 -53.94 23.80 23.86
CA VAL A 11 -52.52 24.22 23.86
C VAL A 11 -51.60 23.21 24.60
N GLN A 12 -52.08 22.00 24.88
CA GLN A 12 -51.28 20.96 25.55
C GLN A 12 -51.31 19.60 24.86
N LEU A 13 -51.56 19.62 23.55
CA LEU A 13 -51.14 18.60 22.61
C LEU A 13 -50.39 19.34 21.50
N CYS A 14 -49.19 18.86 21.15
CA CYS A 14 -48.45 19.19 19.93
C CYS A 14 -47.40 20.31 19.94
N THR A 15 -46.74 20.64 21.06
CA THR A 15 -45.36 21.16 20.98
C THR A 15 -44.42 20.12 21.56
N GLN A 16 -44.13 19.09 20.76
CA GLN A 16 -43.01 18.19 21.02
C GLN A 16 -41.66 18.93 21.01
N PHE A 17 -41.64 20.11 20.38
CA PHE A 17 -40.44 20.92 20.20
C PHE A 17 -40.45 22.18 21.07
N GLU A 18 -39.30 22.49 21.65
CA GLU A 18 -38.98 23.74 22.34
C GLU A 18 -37.97 24.52 21.50
N VAL A 19 -38.21 25.82 21.29
CA VAL A 19 -37.30 26.70 20.54
C VAL A 19 -36.85 27.83 21.47
N ASN A 20 -35.56 27.87 21.78
CA ASN A 20 -34.95 28.88 22.65
C ASN A 20 -33.91 29.68 21.87
N ALA A 21 -34.03 31.00 21.86
CA ALA A 21 -33.05 31.88 21.23
C ALA A 21 -32.43 32.83 22.28
N SER A 22 -31.16 32.65 22.60
CA SER A 22 -30.43 33.48 23.56
C SER A 22 -28.97 33.66 23.13
N GLU A 23 -28.42 34.86 23.32
CA GLU A 23 -27.00 35.16 23.09
C GLU A 23 -26.45 34.79 21.70
N GLY A 24 -27.30 34.80 20.66
CA GLY A 24 -26.92 34.41 19.29
C GLY A 24 -26.98 32.90 19.02
N PHE A 25 -27.42 32.11 19.99
CA PHE A 25 -27.72 30.69 19.86
C PHE A 25 -29.22 30.49 19.66
N VAL A 26 -29.58 29.57 18.77
CA VAL A 26 -30.94 29.06 18.63
C VAL A 26 -30.89 27.57 18.90
N ASP A 27 -31.50 27.15 19.99
CA ASP A 27 -31.69 25.76 20.37
C ASP A 27 -33.09 25.31 19.96
N ILE A 28 -33.19 24.18 19.27
CA ILE A 28 -34.43 23.54 18.88
C ILE A 28 -34.34 22.11 19.39
N SER A 29 -35.00 21.83 20.50
CA SER A 29 -35.00 20.51 21.12
C SER A 29 -36.37 19.85 20.95
N SER A 30 -36.41 18.51 21.00
CA SER A 30 -37.66 17.77 21.04
C SER A 30 -37.66 16.76 22.16
N THR A 31 -38.82 16.51 22.75
CA THR A 31 -39.01 15.56 23.86
C THR A 31 -39.61 14.22 23.40
N GLY A 32 -39.92 14.05 22.11
CA GLY A 32 -40.48 12.81 21.56
C GLY A 32 -39.41 11.87 20.96
N GLU A 33 -39.57 10.55 21.16
CA GLU A 33 -38.62 9.49 20.74
C GLU A 33 -38.38 9.40 19.22
N ASP A 34 -39.27 9.94 18.38
CA ASP A 34 -39.19 9.88 16.90
C ASP A 34 -39.46 11.25 16.25
N SER A 35 -38.84 12.29 16.79
CA SER A 35 -39.08 13.67 16.34
C SER A 35 -38.34 13.99 15.04
N ILE A 36 -39.04 14.54 14.05
CA ILE A 36 -38.44 14.95 12.76
C ILE A 36 -38.41 16.48 12.69
N LEU A 37 -37.21 17.07 12.63
CA LEU A 37 -37.01 18.47 12.25
C LEU A 37 -36.80 18.57 10.73
N SER A 38 -37.81 19.06 10.00
CA SER A 38 -37.72 19.30 8.56
C SER A 38 -37.51 20.78 8.28
N LEU A 39 -36.35 21.11 7.70
CA LEU A 39 -36.02 22.47 7.26
C LEU A 39 -36.24 22.54 5.74
N SER A 40 -37.27 23.26 5.30
CA SER A 40 -37.56 23.46 3.86
C SER A 40 -37.31 24.89 3.44
N GLY A 41 -36.52 25.06 2.39
CA GLY A 41 -36.16 26.35 1.82
C GLY A 41 -35.24 26.17 0.62
N ASN A 42 -35.11 27.21 -0.21
CA ASN A 42 -34.21 27.16 -1.39
C ASN A 42 -32.73 27.03 -0.99
N SER A 43 -32.36 27.50 0.21
CA SER A 43 -31.02 27.40 0.76
C SER A 43 -31.05 27.45 2.29
N ILE A 44 -30.26 26.60 2.94
CA ILE A 44 -29.93 26.68 4.37
C ILE A 44 -28.44 27.04 4.45
N GLN A 45 -28.10 28.16 5.07
CA GLN A 45 -26.74 28.70 5.07
C GLN A 45 -26.26 28.93 6.49
N ASN A 46 -25.06 28.44 6.82
CA ASN A 46 -24.31 28.80 8.01
C ASN A 46 -23.10 29.63 7.56
N SER A 47 -23.05 30.91 7.93
CA SER A 47 -22.03 31.86 7.50
C SER A 47 -21.24 32.36 8.71
N SER A 48 -20.10 31.74 8.96
CA SER A 48 -19.15 32.10 10.02
C SER A 48 -17.74 31.78 9.55
N THR A 49 -16.78 32.41 10.21
CA THR A 49 -15.34 32.17 10.06
C THR A 49 -14.97 30.71 10.34
N ASN A 50 -15.67 30.08 11.29
CA ASN A 50 -15.64 28.66 11.56
C ASN A 50 -17.08 28.16 11.61
N CYS A 51 -17.44 27.25 10.70
CA CYS A 51 -18.77 26.63 10.68
C CYS A 51 -18.62 25.13 10.87
N PHE A 52 -19.53 24.55 11.65
CA PHE A 52 -19.71 23.11 11.69
C PHE A 52 -21.19 22.76 11.59
N LEU A 53 -21.48 21.62 10.96
CA LEU A 53 -22.78 20.95 10.98
C LEU A 53 -22.51 19.53 11.47
N SER A 54 -23.09 19.17 12.62
CA SER A 54 -22.91 17.86 13.24
C SER A 54 -24.26 17.18 13.39
N LEU A 55 -24.37 15.95 12.91
CA LEU A 55 -25.49 15.05 13.13
C LEU A 55 -24.95 13.90 13.96
N ASN A 56 -25.32 13.83 15.24
CA ASN A 56 -24.87 12.79 16.15
C ASN A 56 -26.08 11.92 16.52
N SER A 57 -25.88 10.61 16.58
CA SER A 57 -26.84 9.71 17.21
C SER A 57 -26.40 9.43 18.64
N GLU A 58 -27.35 9.33 19.54
CA GLU A 58 -27.11 8.70 20.85
C GLU A 58 -26.75 7.22 20.67
N ASP A 59 -26.18 6.60 21.69
CA ASP A 59 -25.81 5.16 21.73
C ASP A 59 -24.73 4.70 20.74
N ASN A 60 -23.76 5.56 20.42
CA ASN A 60 -22.61 5.24 19.56
C ASN A 60 -22.97 4.83 18.11
N ALA A 61 -24.20 5.00 17.63
CA ALA A 61 -24.54 4.58 16.26
C ALA A 61 -23.70 5.29 15.18
N GLY A 62 -23.15 6.47 15.51
CA GLY A 62 -22.24 7.21 14.65
C GLY A 62 -22.48 8.71 14.67
N TYR A 63 -21.76 9.40 13.80
CA TYR A 63 -21.93 10.81 13.55
C TYR A 63 -21.57 11.20 12.12
N ILE A 64 -22.13 12.32 11.67
CA ILE A 64 -21.74 13.03 10.45
C ILE A 64 -21.34 14.44 10.86
N VAL A 65 -20.14 14.86 10.49
CA VAL A 65 -19.61 16.20 10.77
C VAL A 65 -19.14 16.82 9.47
N LEU A 66 -19.59 18.04 9.20
CA LEU A 66 -19.06 18.91 8.15
C LEU A 66 -18.48 20.12 8.86
N SER A 67 -17.17 20.35 8.74
CA SER A 67 -16.47 21.47 9.35
C SER A 67 -15.75 22.30 8.30
N THR A 68 -15.75 23.61 8.51
CA THR A 68 -14.93 24.57 7.77
C THR A 68 -14.24 25.47 8.78
N ALA A 69 -12.96 25.72 8.57
CA ALA A 69 -12.15 26.54 9.45
C ALA A 69 -11.24 27.47 8.64
N VAL A 70 -10.86 28.59 9.26
CA VAL A 70 -9.88 29.52 8.67
C VAL A 70 -8.54 28.81 8.50
N GLY A 71 -7.96 28.93 7.30
CA GLY A 71 -6.67 28.31 6.97
C GLY A 71 -6.80 27.01 6.17
N ALA A 72 -8.02 26.60 5.83
CA ALA A 72 -8.39 25.42 5.03
C ALA A 72 -7.96 24.06 5.61
N SER A 73 -6.80 23.94 6.25
CA SER A 73 -6.19 22.70 6.76
C SER A 73 -7.11 21.88 7.67
N ASP A 74 -8.01 22.52 8.40
CA ASP A 74 -8.85 21.87 9.41
C ASP A 74 -10.30 21.69 8.94
N SER A 75 -10.58 22.04 7.68
CA SER A 75 -11.89 21.79 7.06
C SER A 75 -12.02 20.31 6.76
N SER A 76 -13.15 19.70 7.10
CA SER A 76 -13.33 18.27 6.85
C SER A 76 -14.79 17.88 6.67
N ILE A 77 -15.01 16.80 5.94
CA ILE A 77 -16.28 16.09 5.89
C ILE A 77 -16.01 14.71 6.46
N GLN A 78 -16.72 14.33 7.51
CA GLN A 78 -16.53 13.07 8.22
C GLN A 78 -17.86 12.37 8.41
N MET A 79 -17.91 11.08 8.12
CA MET A 79 -19.01 10.19 8.39
C MET A 79 -18.44 8.99 9.12
N VAL A 80 -18.88 8.76 10.35
CA VAL A 80 -18.42 7.67 11.20
C VAL A 80 -19.63 6.88 11.65
N ALA A 81 -19.57 5.56 11.50
CA ALA A 81 -20.49 4.63 12.11
C ALA A 81 -19.66 3.65 12.95
N SER A 82 -19.83 3.67 14.27
CA SER A 82 -18.99 2.90 15.18
C SER A 82 -19.82 1.95 16.04
N GLY A 83 -19.95 0.70 15.63
CA GLY A 83 -20.51 -0.33 16.50
C GLY A 83 -19.49 -0.89 17.50
N LEU A 84 -19.97 -1.66 18.47
CA LEU A 84 -19.11 -2.43 19.39
C LEU A 84 -18.20 -3.43 18.66
N VAL A 85 -18.63 -3.88 17.47
CA VAL A 85 -17.95 -4.94 16.70
C VAL A 85 -17.11 -4.37 15.56
N ASN A 86 -17.63 -3.39 14.84
CA ASN A 86 -16.98 -2.82 13.66
C ASN A 86 -17.10 -1.29 13.67
N ALA A 87 -16.04 -0.62 13.23
CA ALA A 87 -16.05 0.78 12.86
C ALA A 87 -16.08 0.91 11.34
N SER A 88 -16.77 1.94 10.85
CA SER A 88 -16.77 2.39 9.47
C SER A 88 -16.55 3.89 9.49
N GLN A 89 -15.63 4.40 8.67
CA GLN A 89 -15.36 5.82 8.56
C GLN A 89 -15.11 6.20 7.11
N CYS A 90 -15.67 7.33 6.72
CA CYS A 90 -15.32 8.04 5.50
C CYS A 90 -14.99 9.48 5.90
N ALA A 91 -13.79 9.95 5.59
CA ALA A 91 -13.36 11.30 5.85
C ALA A 91 -12.69 11.91 4.62
N VAL A 92 -12.96 13.19 4.38
CA VAL A 92 -12.33 14.02 3.35
C VAL A 92 -11.81 15.27 4.04
N SER A 93 -10.53 15.56 3.87
CA SER A 93 -9.88 16.78 4.36
C SER A 93 -8.83 17.24 3.34
N PRO A 94 -8.23 18.42 3.49
CA PRO A 94 -7.14 18.86 2.64
C PRO A 94 -5.92 17.94 2.65
N GLN A 95 -5.74 17.16 3.73
CA GLN A 95 -4.65 16.18 3.84
C GLN A 95 -4.93 14.91 3.02
N GLY A 96 -6.20 14.65 2.67
CA GLY A 96 -6.56 13.51 1.86
C GLY A 96 -7.97 12.96 2.09
N ILE A 97 -8.19 11.75 1.56
CA ILE A 97 -9.41 10.97 1.70
C ILE A 97 -9.08 9.70 2.46
N LEU A 98 -9.88 9.37 3.47
CA LEU A 98 -9.76 8.18 4.29
C LEU A 98 -11.06 7.39 4.25
N LEU A 99 -10.97 6.11 3.87
CA LEU A 99 -12.03 5.13 4.01
C LEU A 99 -11.53 4.04 4.95
N MET A 100 -12.28 3.71 6.00
CA MET A 100 -11.94 2.63 6.91
C MET A 100 -13.13 1.76 7.23
N TYR A 101 -12.89 0.47 7.41
CA TYR A 101 -13.90 -0.49 7.83
C TYR A 101 -13.29 -1.68 8.55
N GLY A 102 -13.95 -2.15 9.61
CA GLY A 102 -13.66 -3.43 10.24
C GLY A 102 -13.59 -3.34 11.77
N PRO A 103 -13.14 -4.41 12.43
CA PRO A 103 -12.97 -4.41 13.88
C PRO A 103 -11.81 -3.48 14.29
N PRO A 104 -11.88 -2.80 15.45
CA PRO A 104 -10.84 -1.85 15.88
C PRO A 104 -9.42 -2.42 15.91
N ALA A 105 -9.26 -3.72 16.17
CA ALA A 105 -7.95 -4.38 16.22
C ALA A 105 -7.36 -4.72 14.84
N ALA A 106 -8.17 -4.69 13.77
CA ALA A 106 -7.78 -5.15 12.44
C ALA A 106 -8.57 -4.42 11.34
N LEU A 107 -8.43 -3.10 11.28
CA LEU A 107 -9.12 -2.25 10.30
C LEU A 107 -8.59 -2.49 8.89
N GLY A 108 -9.50 -2.50 7.92
CA GLY A 108 -9.18 -2.20 6.53
C GLY A 108 -9.19 -0.69 6.32
N SER A 109 -8.26 -0.17 5.53
CA SER A 109 -8.21 1.25 5.20
C SER A 109 -7.80 1.49 3.74
N ILE A 110 -8.35 2.53 3.15
CA ILE A 110 -7.91 3.13 1.88
C ILE A 110 -7.65 4.61 2.17
N GLN A 111 -6.45 5.08 1.85
CA GLN A 111 -6.01 6.44 2.07
C GLN A 111 -5.52 7.03 0.76
N LEU A 112 -6.03 8.18 0.37
CA LEU A 112 -5.53 8.98 -0.74
C LEU A 112 -4.96 10.25 -0.13
N LEU A 113 -3.65 10.37 -0.10
CA LEU A 113 -2.91 11.46 0.52
C LEU A 113 -2.18 12.26 -0.58
N ASP A 114 -1.63 13.41 -0.20
CA ASP A 114 -0.77 14.16 -1.11
C ASP A 114 0.54 13.39 -1.35
N GLY A 115 0.71 12.87 -2.56
CA GLY A 115 1.90 12.11 -2.96
C GLY A 115 1.90 10.62 -2.62
N GLU A 116 0.85 10.07 -1.99
CA GLU A 116 0.75 8.62 -1.79
C GLU A 116 -0.69 8.09 -1.73
N MET A 117 -0.87 6.84 -2.13
CA MET A 117 -2.10 6.07 -1.93
C MET A 117 -1.78 4.80 -1.15
N LEU A 118 -2.49 4.56 -0.05
CA LEU A 118 -2.30 3.42 0.82
C LEU A 118 -3.56 2.56 0.89
N LEU A 119 -3.43 1.25 0.72
CA LEU A 119 -4.49 0.28 0.96
C LEU A 119 -3.98 -0.73 1.98
N GLY A 120 -4.49 -0.64 3.21
CA GLY A 120 -4.07 -1.48 4.32
C GLY A 120 -5.18 -2.44 4.77
N MET A 121 -4.81 -3.63 5.23
CA MET A 121 -5.72 -4.55 5.88
C MET A 121 -5.09 -5.17 7.13
N GLY A 122 -5.80 -5.05 8.26
CA GLY A 122 -5.43 -5.67 9.51
C GLY A 122 -4.62 -4.74 10.41
N ASN A 123 -3.78 -5.32 11.27
CA ASN A 123 -2.93 -4.55 12.17
C ASN A 123 -1.85 -3.79 11.35
N PRO A 124 -1.65 -2.48 11.54
CA PRO A 124 -0.64 -1.73 10.78
C PRO A 124 0.79 -2.29 10.84
N ALA A 125 1.16 -2.98 11.93
CA ALA A 125 2.48 -3.55 12.10
C ALA A 125 2.70 -4.84 11.30
N THR A 126 1.67 -5.69 11.18
CA THR A 126 1.79 -7.07 10.66
C THR A 126 0.87 -7.37 9.48
N GLY A 127 -0.06 -6.48 9.17
CA GLY A 127 -1.07 -6.61 8.14
C GLY A 127 -0.51 -6.46 6.73
N SER A 128 -1.41 -6.64 5.77
CA SER A 128 -1.10 -6.44 4.36
C SER A 128 -1.21 -4.96 4.02
N LEU A 129 -0.33 -4.48 3.16
CA LEU A 129 -0.29 -3.09 2.70
C LEU A 129 0.04 -3.04 1.21
N ILE A 130 -0.69 -2.21 0.47
CA ILE A 130 -0.31 -1.73 -0.85
C ILE A 130 -0.05 -0.23 -0.70
N ALA A 131 1.15 0.21 -1.04
CA ALA A 131 1.53 1.62 -1.05
C ALA A 131 1.92 2.03 -2.47
N ILE A 132 1.37 3.12 -2.95
CA ILE A 132 1.64 3.68 -4.28
C ILE A 132 2.13 5.10 -4.09
N THR A 133 3.34 5.39 -4.56
CA THR A 133 3.93 6.72 -4.62
C THR A 133 4.21 7.08 -6.08
N PRO A 134 4.56 8.34 -6.41
CA PRO A 134 4.98 8.70 -7.77
C PRO A 134 6.13 7.84 -8.31
N ASP A 135 7.01 7.36 -7.43
CA ASP A 135 8.24 6.67 -7.81
C ASP A 135 8.17 5.14 -7.65
N SER A 136 7.15 4.62 -6.95
CA SER A 136 7.10 3.20 -6.61
C SER A 136 5.72 2.63 -6.33
N ILE A 137 5.59 1.31 -6.49
CA ILE A 137 4.46 0.52 -6.00
C ILE A 137 5.01 -0.56 -5.08
N THR A 138 4.61 -0.56 -3.81
CA THR A 138 5.02 -1.55 -2.82
C THR A 138 3.84 -2.41 -2.38
N LEU A 139 4.02 -3.73 -2.45
CA LEU A 139 3.12 -4.74 -1.91
C LEU A 139 3.80 -5.37 -0.70
N LYS A 140 3.16 -5.35 0.46
CA LYS A 140 3.69 -5.92 1.71
C LYS A 140 2.68 -6.90 2.30
N VAL A 141 3.17 -8.04 2.77
CA VAL A 141 2.42 -9.01 3.59
C VAL A 141 3.35 -9.49 4.69
N GLY A 142 3.06 -9.12 5.95
CA GLY A 142 3.94 -9.44 7.07
C GLY A 142 5.33 -8.84 6.90
N THR A 143 6.37 -9.68 6.85
CA THR A 143 7.77 -9.30 6.63
C THR A 143 8.22 -9.40 5.18
N THR A 144 7.34 -9.82 4.28
CA THR A 144 7.62 -9.94 2.85
C THR A 144 7.16 -8.67 2.13
N THR A 145 8.02 -8.12 1.27
CA THR A 145 7.71 -6.94 0.45
C THR A 145 8.11 -7.18 -1.01
N LEU A 146 7.34 -6.58 -1.92
CA LEU A 146 7.65 -6.48 -3.35
C LEU A 146 7.49 -5.02 -3.75
N THR A 147 8.57 -4.37 -4.14
CA THR A 147 8.59 -2.98 -4.58
C THR A 147 8.93 -2.91 -6.05
N LEU A 148 8.07 -2.27 -6.84
CA LEU A 148 8.30 -1.93 -8.22
C LEU A 148 8.70 -0.46 -8.28
N THR A 149 9.79 -0.15 -8.97
CA THR A 149 10.25 1.21 -9.26
C THR A 149 10.50 1.36 -10.76
N ALA A 150 10.85 2.56 -11.21
CA ALA A 150 11.30 2.76 -12.59
C ALA A 150 12.61 2.00 -12.91
N GLU A 151 13.42 1.70 -11.90
CA GLU A 151 14.72 1.03 -12.04
C GLU A 151 14.61 -0.50 -12.03
N GLY A 152 13.51 -1.05 -11.54
CA GLY A 152 13.34 -2.50 -11.46
C GLY A 152 12.32 -2.99 -10.45
N ILE A 153 12.49 -4.24 -10.05
CA ILE A 153 11.65 -4.95 -9.09
C ILE A 153 12.53 -5.44 -7.95
N ILE A 154 12.14 -5.15 -6.72
CA ILE A 154 12.81 -5.58 -5.51
C ILE A 154 11.83 -6.45 -4.72
N ALA A 155 12.15 -7.72 -4.54
CA ALA A 155 11.44 -8.63 -3.64
C ALA A 155 12.30 -8.84 -2.40
N SER A 156 11.75 -8.69 -1.20
CA SER A 156 12.44 -8.99 0.04
C SER A 156 11.56 -9.78 1.00
N SER A 157 12.18 -10.63 1.80
CA SER A 157 11.51 -11.39 2.85
C SER A 157 12.50 -11.70 3.96
N GLY A 158 12.33 -11.05 5.12
CA GLY A 158 13.28 -11.19 6.23
C GLY A 158 14.68 -10.71 5.84
N GLY A 159 15.68 -11.60 5.91
CA GLY A 159 17.07 -11.31 5.55
C GLY A 159 17.46 -11.64 4.11
N THR A 160 16.48 -11.97 3.26
CA THR A 160 16.68 -12.28 1.85
C THR A 160 16.13 -11.16 0.98
N GLN A 161 16.89 -10.73 -0.02
CA GLN A 161 16.50 -9.73 -1.01
C GLN A 161 16.84 -10.22 -2.42
N VAL A 162 15.97 -9.96 -3.38
CA VAL A 162 16.20 -10.17 -4.80
C VAL A 162 15.82 -8.88 -5.52
N ALA A 163 16.74 -8.33 -6.30
CA ALA A 163 16.52 -7.16 -7.14
C ALA A 163 16.71 -7.54 -8.61
N ILE A 164 15.77 -7.15 -9.46
CA ILE A 164 15.80 -7.34 -10.91
C ILE A 164 15.81 -5.95 -11.53
N SER A 165 16.87 -5.62 -12.27
CA SER A 165 17.05 -4.34 -12.96
C SER A 165 17.53 -4.59 -14.40
N PRO A 166 17.61 -3.54 -15.24
CA PRO A 166 18.22 -3.66 -16.58
C PRO A 166 19.66 -4.18 -16.58
N ASP A 167 20.41 -3.93 -15.50
CA ASP A 167 21.80 -4.35 -15.37
C ASP A 167 21.93 -5.84 -15.00
N GLY A 168 20.86 -6.44 -14.45
CA GLY A 168 20.87 -7.83 -14.05
C GLY A 168 19.95 -8.20 -12.89
N VAL A 169 20.24 -9.35 -12.30
CA VAL A 169 19.57 -9.87 -11.09
C VAL A 169 20.57 -9.91 -9.95
N THR A 170 20.25 -9.27 -8.83
CA THR A 170 21.04 -9.34 -7.60
C THR A 170 20.25 -10.10 -6.53
N GLU A 171 20.89 -11.04 -5.83
CA GLU A 171 20.30 -11.82 -4.74
C GLU A 171 21.18 -11.63 -3.50
N GLU A 172 20.60 -11.30 -2.36
CA GLU A 172 21.27 -11.23 -1.06
C GLU A 172 20.58 -12.14 -0.06
N MET A 173 21.35 -12.92 0.69
CA MET A 173 20.87 -13.82 1.73
C MET A 173 21.89 -13.89 2.86
N GLY A 174 21.72 -13.05 3.88
CA GLY A 174 22.66 -12.95 4.99
C GLY A 174 24.06 -12.52 4.52
N ALA A 175 25.06 -13.39 4.66
CA ALA A 175 26.44 -13.11 4.24
C ALA A 175 26.77 -13.58 2.80
N VAL A 176 25.75 -14.01 2.07
CA VAL A 176 25.86 -14.47 0.68
C VAL A 176 25.23 -13.43 -0.23
N SER A 177 25.93 -13.01 -1.28
CA SER A 177 25.39 -12.18 -2.35
C SER A 177 25.71 -12.78 -3.71
N ARG A 178 24.81 -12.61 -4.66
CA ARG A 178 24.95 -13.06 -6.04
C ARG A 178 24.50 -11.94 -6.97
N MET A 179 25.23 -11.75 -8.06
CA MET A 179 24.91 -10.79 -9.11
C MET A 179 24.98 -11.51 -10.45
N LEU A 180 23.93 -11.43 -11.25
CA LEU A 180 23.86 -11.96 -12.60
C LEU A 180 23.65 -10.80 -13.55
N GLY A 181 24.68 -10.41 -14.31
CA GLY A 181 24.60 -9.36 -15.33
C GLY A 181 24.88 -9.89 -16.73
N ALA A 182 24.85 -9.00 -17.72
CA ALA A 182 25.14 -9.33 -19.11
C ALA A 182 26.58 -9.85 -19.32
N GLU A 183 27.52 -9.39 -18.49
CA GLU A 183 28.94 -9.75 -18.59
C GLU A 183 29.31 -11.04 -17.84
N GLY A 184 28.39 -11.57 -17.02
CA GLY A 184 28.63 -12.78 -16.24
C GLY A 184 27.86 -12.87 -14.93
N HIS A 185 28.33 -13.74 -14.05
CA HIS A 185 27.75 -14.01 -12.74
C HIS A 185 28.82 -13.93 -11.66
N THR A 186 28.55 -13.19 -10.60
CA THR A 186 29.39 -13.14 -9.40
C THR A 186 28.63 -13.73 -8.22
N LEU A 187 29.27 -14.60 -7.45
CA LEU A 187 28.78 -15.13 -6.18
C LEU A 187 29.83 -14.82 -5.11
N THR A 188 29.41 -14.17 -4.03
CA THR A 188 30.24 -13.86 -2.87
C THR A 188 29.61 -14.48 -1.64
N ALA A 189 30.39 -15.20 -0.85
CA ALA A 189 29.96 -15.81 0.41
C ALA A 189 31.10 -15.74 1.41
N ALA A 190 30.94 -14.94 2.48
CA ALA A 190 31.99 -14.66 3.45
C ALA A 190 33.30 -14.19 2.78
N GLU A 191 34.39 -14.96 2.88
CA GLU A 191 35.70 -14.65 2.30
C GLU A 191 35.91 -15.25 0.89
N VAL A 192 34.88 -15.87 0.31
CA VAL A 192 34.93 -16.51 -1.00
C VAL A 192 34.21 -15.65 -2.03
N SER A 193 34.84 -15.44 -3.19
CA SER A 193 34.23 -14.82 -4.36
C SER A 193 34.45 -15.67 -5.61
N MET A 194 33.41 -15.88 -6.39
CA MET A 194 33.42 -16.64 -7.63
C MET A 194 32.83 -15.78 -8.73
N VAL A 195 33.59 -15.53 -9.79
CA VAL A 195 33.21 -14.74 -10.96
C VAL A 195 33.23 -15.65 -12.18
N VAL A 196 32.09 -15.82 -12.82
CA VAL A 196 31.92 -16.50 -14.10
C VAL A 196 31.65 -15.43 -15.15
N GLY A 197 32.67 -15.03 -15.89
CA GLY A 197 32.55 -14.06 -16.98
C GLY A 197 32.59 -14.74 -18.35
N MET A 198 32.40 -13.95 -19.41
CA MET A 198 32.54 -14.45 -20.78
C MET A 198 33.92 -15.08 -21.08
N SER A 199 34.97 -14.60 -20.42
CA SER A 199 36.34 -15.10 -20.59
C SER A 199 36.65 -16.37 -19.78
N GLY A 200 35.76 -16.78 -18.87
CA GLY A 200 35.96 -17.97 -18.04
C GLY A 200 35.57 -17.76 -16.57
N LEU A 201 36.18 -18.56 -15.70
CA LEU A 201 35.81 -18.68 -14.30
C LEU A 201 36.99 -18.31 -13.41
N THR A 202 36.77 -17.42 -12.46
CA THR A 202 37.73 -17.07 -11.41
C THR A 202 37.10 -17.35 -10.04
N ALA A 203 37.81 -18.03 -9.16
CA ALA A 203 37.38 -18.29 -7.80
C ALA A 203 38.50 -17.87 -6.82
N GLN A 204 38.18 -17.04 -5.85
CA GLN A 204 39.07 -16.56 -4.81
C GLN A 204 38.52 -16.99 -3.45
N GLY A 205 39.40 -17.47 -2.58
CA GLY A 205 39.11 -17.74 -1.18
C GLY A 205 40.33 -17.46 -0.30
N PRO A 206 40.20 -17.57 1.03
CA PRO A 206 41.25 -17.15 1.96
C PRO A 206 42.55 -17.95 1.83
N THR A 207 42.48 -19.17 1.30
CA THR A 207 43.62 -20.08 1.19
C THR A 207 44.18 -20.20 -0.23
N ALA A 208 43.46 -19.75 -1.27
CA ALA A 208 43.89 -19.88 -2.66
C ALA A 208 43.04 -19.05 -3.64
N SER A 209 43.62 -18.78 -4.82
CA SER A 209 42.90 -18.26 -6.00
C SER A 209 43.06 -19.24 -7.16
N LEU A 210 41.97 -19.53 -7.87
CA LEU A 210 41.90 -20.37 -9.07
C LEU A 210 41.33 -19.53 -10.22
N ALA A 211 41.94 -19.61 -11.40
CA ALA A 211 41.43 -18.95 -12.61
C ALA A 211 41.46 -19.96 -13.77
N PHE A 212 40.39 -19.98 -14.55
CA PHE A 212 40.15 -20.89 -15.66
C PHE A 212 39.69 -20.09 -16.87
N ASP A 213 40.41 -20.22 -17.99
CA ASP A 213 40.10 -19.55 -19.25
C ASP A 213 39.22 -20.46 -20.12
N ALA A 214 38.01 -19.99 -20.43
CA ALA A 214 37.06 -20.77 -21.24
C ALA A 214 37.49 -20.87 -22.71
N SER A 215 38.25 -19.91 -23.22
CA SER A 215 38.66 -19.86 -24.63
C SER A 215 39.68 -20.95 -24.97
N ALA A 216 40.56 -21.30 -24.02
CA ALA A 216 41.60 -22.30 -24.21
C ALA A 216 41.04 -23.73 -24.31
N GLN A 217 40.00 -24.08 -23.56
CA GLN A 217 39.38 -25.41 -23.64
C GLN A 217 38.44 -25.58 -24.82
N LEU A 218 37.64 -24.55 -25.18
CA LEU A 218 36.82 -24.59 -26.39
C LEU A 218 37.69 -24.68 -27.65
N SER A 219 38.79 -23.92 -27.71
CA SER A 219 39.76 -24.03 -28.81
C SER A 219 40.41 -25.41 -28.85
N GLY A 220 40.79 -25.97 -27.71
CA GLY A 220 41.30 -27.33 -27.62
C GLY A 220 40.30 -28.38 -28.12
N ALA A 221 39.07 -28.37 -27.59
CA ALA A 221 38.02 -29.31 -28.00
C ALA A 221 37.66 -29.17 -29.49
N MET A 222 37.50 -27.95 -29.99
CA MET A 222 37.22 -27.71 -31.41
C MET A 222 38.35 -28.14 -32.33
N VAL A 223 39.62 -27.88 -31.96
CA VAL A 223 40.78 -28.34 -32.75
C VAL A 223 40.86 -29.87 -32.76
N THR A 224 40.51 -30.53 -31.66
CA THR A 224 40.56 -31.99 -31.57
C THR A 224 39.44 -32.63 -32.41
N GLU A 225 38.20 -32.12 -32.33
CA GLU A 225 37.10 -32.58 -33.19
C GLU A 225 37.34 -32.27 -34.68
N SER A 226 37.88 -31.09 -35.00
CA SER A 226 38.22 -30.73 -36.38
C SER A 226 39.34 -31.62 -36.93
N GLY A 227 40.33 -31.92 -36.10
CA GLY A 227 41.42 -32.84 -36.43
C GLY A 227 40.92 -34.26 -36.69
N ASP A 228 40.04 -34.77 -35.82
CA ASP A 228 39.43 -36.09 -35.96
C ASP A 228 38.49 -36.17 -37.18
N ALA A 229 37.71 -35.12 -37.46
CA ALA A 229 36.89 -35.04 -38.66
C ALA A 229 37.74 -35.03 -39.95
N MET A 230 38.86 -34.30 -39.96
CA MET A 230 39.80 -34.30 -41.09
C MET A 230 40.47 -35.65 -41.30
N LEU A 231 40.94 -36.30 -40.22
CA LEU A 231 41.56 -37.63 -40.30
C LEU A 231 40.56 -38.69 -40.79
N THR A 232 39.30 -38.59 -40.36
CA THR A 232 38.23 -39.48 -40.83
C THR A 232 37.92 -39.26 -42.32
N GLN A 233 37.90 -38.03 -42.81
CA GLN A 233 37.77 -37.75 -44.25
C GLN A 233 38.99 -38.25 -45.05
N GLN A 234 40.20 -38.11 -44.53
CA GLN A 234 41.41 -38.57 -45.20
C GLN A 234 41.46 -40.11 -45.28
N ALA A 235 41.05 -40.80 -44.22
CA ALA A 235 40.90 -42.25 -44.21
C ALA A 235 39.84 -42.74 -45.22
N ALA A 236 38.72 -42.03 -45.36
CA ALA A 236 37.68 -42.33 -46.34
C ALA A 236 38.13 -42.09 -47.79
N MET A 237 38.99 -41.09 -48.05
CA MET A 237 39.58 -40.89 -49.37
C MET A 237 40.56 -42.00 -49.75
N ILE A 238 41.40 -42.44 -48.81
CA ILE A 238 42.39 -43.50 -49.05
C ILE A 238 41.69 -44.85 -49.32
N SER A 239 40.62 -45.18 -48.58
CA SER A 239 39.88 -46.44 -48.79
C SER A 239 39.06 -46.50 -50.08
N SER A 240 38.78 -45.36 -50.73
CA SER A 240 38.08 -45.29 -52.02
C SER A 240 38.98 -45.48 -53.25
N SER A 241 40.30 -45.58 -53.04
CA SER A 241 41.33 -45.66 -54.10
C SER A 241 42.00 -47.03 -54.25
N SER A 242 41.48 -48.04 -53.56
CA SER A 242 41.88 -49.45 -53.65
C SER A 242 40.69 -50.31 -54.08
#